data_AF-E6X609-F1
#
_entry.id   AF-E6X609-F1
#
_cell.length_a   1.000
_cell.length_b   1.000
_cell.length_c   1.000
_cell.angle_alpha   90.00
_cell.angle_beta   90.00
_cell.angle_gamma   90.00
#
_symmetry.space_group_name_H-M   'P 1'
#
loop_
_entity.id
_entity.type
_entity.pdbx_description
1 polymer ?
#
loop_
_entity_poly.entity_id
_entity_poly.type
_entity_poly.pdbx_seq_one_letter_code
_entity_poly.pdbx_strand_id
1 'polypeptide(L)'
;MKTKKDKMDTKSWKDIKDNVYGKKGTERRDGLERDFESFKIGLLLRNAREEKNLTQEQLGELVDKKRTYISRVENNGSNLTLKTLYEIVEKGLGGKVTISIEV
;
A
#
# COMPACT_ATOMS: atom_id res chain seq x y z
N MET A 1 10.13 26.65 -40.10
CA MET A 1 10.23 25.17 -39.96
C MET A 1 9.28 24.73 -38.86
N LYS A 2 8.26 23.91 -39.16
CA LYS A 2 7.34 23.34 -38.16
C LYS A 2 7.94 22.02 -37.69
N THR A 3 8.32 21.91 -36.42
CA THR A 3 8.80 20.66 -35.82
C THR A 3 7.65 19.66 -35.75
N LYS A 4 7.75 18.54 -36.50
CA LYS A 4 6.88 17.38 -36.31
C LYS A 4 7.15 16.83 -34.91
N LYS A 5 6.17 16.94 -34.02
CA LYS A 5 6.18 16.28 -32.72
C LYS A 5 5.81 14.82 -32.99
N ASP A 6 6.80 13.93 -33.05
CA ASP A 6 6.55 12.49 -33.12
C ASP A 6 5.63 12.11 -31.95
N LYS A 7 4.47 11.55 -32.29
CA LYS A 7 3.54 10.98 -31.31
C LYS A 7 4.23 9.73 -30.76
N MET A 8 4.79 9.83 -29.56
CA MET A 8 5.13 8.63 -28.80
C MET A 8 3.85 7.81 -28.60
N ASP A 9 3.81 6.59 -29.13
CA ASP A 9 2.75 5.60 -28.93
C ASP A 9 2.82 5.01 -27.51
N THR A 10 2.71 5.87 -26.50
CA THR A 10 2.65 5.46 -25.10
C THR A 10 1.21 5.13 -24.73
N LYS A 11 1.00 3.90 -24.26
CA LYS A 11 -0.29 3.48 -23.70
C LYS A 11 -0.39 3.93 -22.25
N SER A 12 -1.57 4.37 -21.84
CA SER A 12 -1.81 4.70 -20.43
C SER A 12 -1.71 3.43 -19.58
N TRP A 13 -1.30 3.59 -18.32
CA TRP A 13 -1.39 2.51 -17.34
C TRP A 13 -2.82 1.96 -17.23
N LYS A 14 -3.84 2.82 -17.41
CA LYS A 14 -5.23 2.37 -17.46
C LYS A 14 -5.45 1.39 -18.61
N ASP A 15 -5.02 1.78 -19.81
CA ASP A 15 -5.20 0.98 -21.03
C ASP A 15 -4.43 -0.34 -20.95
N ILE A 16 -3.22 -0.33 -20.39
CA ILE A 16 -2.43 -1.54 -20.19
C ILE A 16 -3.15 -2.49 -19.22
N LYS A 17 -3.65 -1.98 -18.08
CA LYS A 17 -4.34 -2.85 -17.11
C LYS A 17 -5.62 -3.43 -17.68
N ASP A 18 -6.39 -2.64 -18.43
CA ASP A 18 -7.63 -3.11 -19.06
C ASP A 18 -7.35 -4.18 -20.12
N ASN A 19 -6.27 -4.04 -20.90
CA ASN A 19 -5.86 -5.04 -21.89
C ASN A 19 -5.29 -6.32 -21.27
N VAL A 20 -4.53 -6.23 -20.19
CA VAL A 20 -3.83 -7.37 -19.59
C VAL A 20 -4.70 -8.11 -18.57
N TYR A 21 -5.40 -7.39 -17.71
CA TYR A 21 -6.15 -7.95 -16.58
C TYR A 21 -7.66 -7.86 -16.75
N GLY A 22 -8.13 -7.20 -17.81
CA GLY A 22 -9.54 -6.88 -18.01
C GLY A 22 -9.94 -5.55 -17.36
N LYS A 23 -11.14 -5.11 -17.71
CA LYS A 23 -11.78 -3.92 -17.14
C LYS A 23 -12.12 -4.16 -15.67
N LYS A 24 -12.32 -3.08 -14.90
CA LYS A 24 -12.83 -3.17 -13.52
C LYS A 24 -14.14 -3.98 -13.48
N GLY A 25 -14.29 -4.82 -12.45
CA GLY A 25 -15.43 -5.72 -12.29
C GLY A 25 -15.27 -7.08 -12.97
N THR A 26 -14.14 -7.34 -13.67
CA THR A 26 -13.81 -8.71 -14.07
C THR A 26 -13.10 -9.43 -12.93
N GLU A 27 -13.35 -10.74 -12.78
CA GLU A 27 -12.74 -11.54 -11.70
C GLU A 27 -11.22 -11.41 -11.63
N ARG A 28 -10.54 -11.41 -12.78
CA ARG A 28 -9.09 -11.23 -12.88
C ARG A 28 -8.64 -9.83 -12.43
N ARG A 29 -9.37 -8.78 -12.82
CA ARG A 29 -9.04 -7.41 -12.43
C ARG A 29 -9.29 -7.20 -10.94
N ASP A 30 -10.40 -7.70 -10.43
CA ASP A 30 -10.78 -7.57 -9.03
C ASP A 30 -9.84 -8.39 -8.14
N GLY A 31 -9.37 -9.56 -8.60
CA GLY A 31 -8.31 -10.33 -7.93
C GLY A 31 -7.02 -9.52 -7.79
N LEU A 32 -6.56 -8.90 -8.88
CA LEU A 32 -5.39 -8.02 -8.86
C LEU A 32 -5.58 -6.84 -7.89
N GLU A 33 -6.75 -6.20 -7.89
CA GLU A 33 -7.03 -5.07 -7.01
C GLU A 33 -7.06 -5.51 -5.53
N ARG A 34 -7.63 -6.67 -5.20
CA ARG A 34 -7.58 -7.24 -3.84
C ARG A 34 -6.16 -7.51 -3.36
N ASP A 35 -5.32 -8.12 -4.20
CA ASP A 35 -3.91 -8.38 -3.86
C ASP A 35 -3.16 -7.06 -3.64
N PHE A 36 -3.48 -6.04 -4.43
CA PHE A 36 -2.88 -4.72 -4.33
C PHE A 36 -3.30 -3.95 -3.06
N GLU A 37 -4.54 -4.07 -2.59
CA GLU A 37 -4.98 -3.36 -1.38
C GLU A 37 -4.17 -3.79 -0.14
N SER A 38 -3.78 -5.06 -0.03
CA SER A 38 -2.89 -5.52 1.06
C SER A 38 -1.51 -4.87 1.02
N PHE A 39 -0.95 -4.68 -0.18
CA PHE A 39 0.30 -3.98 -0.38
C PHE A 39 0.19 -2.49 -0.01
N LYS A 40 -0.93 -1.86 -0.40
CA LYS A 40 -1.21 -0.44 -0.14
C LYS A 40 -1.22 -0.12 1.35
N ILE A 41 -1.75 -1.01 2.21
CA ILE A 41 -1.71 -0.83 3.67
C ILE A 41 -0.26 -0.73 4.17
N GLY A 42 0.61 -1.64 3.75
CA GLY A 42 2.03 -1.62 4.13
C GLY A 42 2.73 -0.32 3.73
N LEU A 43 2.42 0.18 2.52
CA LEU A 43 2.95 1.46 2.04
C LEU A 43 2.44 2.66 2.85
N LEU A 44 1.15 2.68 3.22
CA LEU A 44 0.59 3.73 4.07
C LEU A 44 1.26 3.78 5.43
N LEU A 45 1.50 2.62 6.06
CA LEU A 45 2.21 2.53 7.34
C LEU A 45 3.65 3.02 7.22
N ARG A 46 4.34 2.65 6.13
CA ARG A 46 5.70 3.12 5.85
C ARG A 46 5.75 4.64 5.72
N ASN A 47 4.84 5.23 4.94
CA ASN A 47 4.79 6.67 4.74
C ASN A 47 4.54 7.41 6.06
N ALA A 48 3.56 6.95 6.86
CA ALA A 48 3.28 7.53 8.17
C ALA A 48 4.49 7.42 9.13
N ARG A 49 5.24 6.31 9.09
CA ARG A 49 6.49 6.16 9.85
C ARG A 49 7.54 7.18 9.41
N GLU A 50 7.73 7.34 8.11
CA GLU A 50 8.70 8.27 7.53
C GLU A 50 8.33 9.73 7.82
N GLU A 51 7.05 10.10 7.77
CA GLU A 51 6.55 11.42 8.19
C GLU A 51 6.84 11.73 9.66
N LYS A 52 6.86 10.69 10.51
CA LYS A 52 7.27 10.79 11.91
C LYS A 52 8.79 10.75 12.14
N ASN A 53 9.59 10.67 11.07
CA ASN A 53 11.05 10.56 11.13
C ASN A 53 11.52 9.35 11.97
N LEU A 54 10.76 8.26 11.97
CA LEU A 54 11.11 7.03 12.69
C LEU A 54 11.79 6.03 11.76
N THR A 55 12.82 5.35 12.25
CA THR A 55 13.35 4.13 11.61
C THR A 55 12.43 2.93 11.88
N GLN A 56 12.58 1.86 11.10
CA GLN A 56 11.84 0.61 11.35
C GLN A 56 12.16 -0.01 12.71
N GLU A 57 13.38 0.16 13.23
CA GLU A 57 13.77 -0.35 14.54
C GLU A 57 13.06 0.43 15.64
N GLN A 58 13.09 1.77 15.58
CA GLN A 58 12.42 2.64 16.55
C GLN A 58 10.91 2.40 16.58
N LEU A 59 10.25 2.25 15.42
CA LEU A 59 8.84 1.89 15.40
C LEU A 59 8.61 0.52 16.06
N GLY A 60 9.49 -0.46 15.79
CA GLY A 60 9.47 -1.77 16.43
C GLY A 60 9.55 -1.69 17.95
N GLU A 61 10.49 -0.91 18.48
CA GLU A 61 10.64 -0.67 19.92
C GLU A 61 9.38 -0.08 20.56
N LEU A 62 8.74 0.91 19.92
CA LEU A 62 7.51 1.53 20.41
C LEU A 62 6.34 0.53 20.54
N VAL A 63 6.29 -0.47 19.65
CA VAL A 63 5.20 -1.46 19.61
C VAL A 63 5.60 -2.85 20.10
N ASP A 64 6.77 -2.98 20.73
CA ASP A 64 7.33 -4.25 21.20
C ASP A 64 7.37 -5.33 20.10
N LYS A 65 7.95 -4.97 18.95
CA LYS A 65 8.18 -5.85 17.80
C LYS A 65 9.61 -5.70 17.28
N LYS A 66 10.13 -6.77 16.67
CA LYS A 66 11.43 -6.72 15.98
C LYS A 66 11.35 -5.87 14.71
N ARG A 67 12.41 -5.16 14.34
CA ARG A 67 12.53 -4.46 13.04
C ARG A 67 12.17 -5.33 11.83
N THR A 68 12.54 -6.61 11.84
CA THR A 68 12.22 -7.55 10.74
C THR A 68 10.71 -7.82 10.62
N TYR A 69 9.96 -7.66 11.70
CA TYR A 69 8.50 -7.69 11.66
C TYR A 69 7.94 -6.43 10.99
N ILE A 70 8.39 -5.25 11.42
CA ILE A 70 7.99 -3.96 10.81
C ILE A 70 8.31 -3.95 9.31
N SER A 71 9.52 -4.39 8.94
CA SER A 71 9.92 -4.51 7.54
C SER A 71 9.01 -5.41 6.72
N ARG A 72 8.55 -6.56 7.27
CA ARG A 72 7.60 -7.43 6.57
C ARG A 72 6.22 -6.79 6.43
N VAL A 73 5.74 -6.11 7.46
CA VAL A 73 4.45 -5.39 7.44
C VAL A 73 4.46 -4.31 6.36
N GLU A 74 5.52 -3.51 6.29
CA GLU A 74 5.62 -2.42 5.32
C GLU A 74 5.79 -2.89 3.88
N ASN A 75 6.48 -4.01 3.64
CA ASN A 75 6.82 -4.46 2.29
C ASN A 75 5.86 -5.50 1.70
N ASN A 76 5.18 -6.29 2.54
CA ASN A 76 4.44 -7.47 2.08
C ASN A 76 3.18 -7.72 2.93
N GLY A 77 2.42 -6.66 3.24
CA GLY A 77 1.29 -6.54 4.21
C GLY A 77 0.19 -7.62 4.23
N SER A 78 0.32 -8.67 3.45
CA SER A 78 -0.52 -9.88 3.27
C SER A 78 -0.92 -10.68 4.53
N ASN A 79 -0.48 -10.33 5.75
CA ASN A 79 -0.84 -11.07 6.98
C ASN A 79 -0.92 -10.18 8.23
N LEU A 80 -1.28 -8.90 8.06
CA LEU A 80 -1.48 -7.99 9.17
C LEU A 80 -2.82 -8.26 9.87
N THR A 81 -2.79 -8.57 11.17
CA THR A 81 -4.03 -8.64 11.96
C THR A 81 -4.53 -7.23 12.29
N LEU A 82 -5.83 -7.06 12.49
CA LEU A 82 -6.40 -5.78 12.96
C LEU A 82 -5.75 -5.32 14.27
N LYS A 83 -5.53 -6.25 15.22
CA LYS A 83 -4.81 -5.94 16.47
C LYS A 83 -3.44 -5.31 16.21
N THR A 84 -2.66 -5.90 15.32
CA THR A 84 -1.34 -5.35 14.95
C THR A 84 -1.48 -3.99 14.26
N LEU A 85 -2.48 -3.80 13.40
CA LEU A 85 -2.73 -2.51 12.77
C LEU A 85 -2.99 -1.42 13.82
N TYR A 86 -3.84 -1.70 14.82
CA TYR A 86 -4.08 -0.78 15.95
C TYR A 86 -2.81 -0.53 16.77
N GLU A 87 -2.04 -1.57 17.10
CA GLU A 87 -0.75 -1.42 17.81
C GLU A 87 0.20 -0.49 17.03
N ILE A 88 0.39 -0.71 15.73
CA ILE A 88 1.28 0.10 14.91
C ILE A 88 0.77 1.54 14.79
N VAL A 89 -0.51 1.72 14.45
CA VAL A 89 -1.06 3.05 14.15
C VAL A 89 -1.26 3.88 15.41
N GLU A 90 -1.89 3.33 16.44
CA GLU A 90 -2.30 4.12 17.62
C GLU A 90 -1.18 4.23 18.64
N LYS A 91 -0.48 3.12 18.94
CA LYS A 91 0.63 3.13 19.91
C LYS A 91 1.95 3.57 19.27
N GLY A 92 2.29 3.03 18.10
CA GLY A 92 3.56 3.33 17.43
C GLY A 92 3.56 4.69 16.72
N LEU A 93 2.51 4.95 15.94
CA LEU A 93 2.41 6.13 15.09
C LEU A 93 1.50 7.21 15.67
N GLY A 94 0.85 7.03 16.82
CA GLY A 94 -0.03 8.04 17.45
C GLY A 94 -1.16 8.55 16.55
N GLY A 95 -1.60 7.74 15.59
CA GLY A 95 -2.72 8.01 14.69
C GLY A 95 -4.01 7.35 15.18
N LYS A 96 -4.99 7.23 14.28
CA LYS A 96 -6.26 6.54 14.53
C LYS A 96 -6.64 5.69 13.33
N VAL A 97 -7.10 4.47 13.58
CA VAL A 97 -7.61 3.58 12.52
C VAL A 97 -9.12 3.79 12.38
N THR A 98 -9.57 4.04 11.15
CA THR A 98 -11.00 4.07 10.79
C THR A 98 -11.26 2.95 9.79
N ILE A 99 -12.21 2.07 10.09
CA ILE A 99 -12.63 0.97 9.20
C ILE A 99 -14.10 1.19 8.88
N SER A 100 -14.43 1.23 7.59
CA SER A 100 -15.79 1.30 7.08
C SER A 100 -16.09 0.04 6.26
N ILE A 101 -17.25 -0.56 6.51
CA ILE A 101 -17.76 -1.71 5.76
C ILE A 101 -19.03 -1.22 5.06
N GLU A 102 -19.05 -1.33 3.73
CA GLU A 102 -20.23 -1.08 2.91
C GLU A 102 -20.79 -2.44 2.47
N VAL A 103 -22.11 -2.62 2.57
CA VAL A 103 -22.85 -3.85 2.20
C VAL A 103 -23.77 -3.55 1.04
#